data_AF-A0A522QX01-F1
#
_entry.id   AF-A0A522QX01-F1
#
_cell.length_a   1.000
_cell.length_b   1.000
_cell.length_c   1.000
_cell.angle_alpha   90.00
_cell.angle_beta   90.00
_cell.angle_gamma   90.00
#
_symmetry.space_group_name_H-M   'P 1'
#
loop_
_entity.id
_entity.type
_entity.pdbx_description
1 polymer ?
#
loop_
_entity_poly.entity_id
_entity_poly.type
_entity_poly.pdbx_seq_one_letter_code
_entity_poly.pdbx_strand_id
1 'polypeptide(L)'
;MFAYYLDLAIRSLRRNKLLTVLMVLAIAIGIGASMTTLTVMHLLSGDPLPGKSAHIYYPQVDASPADWHNRYPPDMMDYRSAMDLWSAHRADRQALIVD
;
A
#
# COMPACT_ATOMS: atom_id res chain seq x y z
N MET A 1 -24.51 41.98 10.16
CA MET A 1 -25.29 41.02 9.35
C MET A 1 -24.83 39.57 9.50
N PHE A 2 -23.54 39.23 9.35
CA PHE A 2 -23.05 37.85 9.49
C PHE A 2 -23.44 37.18 10.82
N ALA A 3 -23.24 37.86 11.96
CA ALA A 3 -23.64 37.36 13.27
C ALA A 3 -25.16 37.12 13.41
N TYR A 4 -25.98 37.93 12.74
CA TYR A 4 -27.44 37.78 12.74
C TYR A 4 -27.89 36.54 11.96
N TYR A 5 -27.30 36.29 10.78
CA TYR A 5 -27.55 35.05 10.03
C TYR A 5 -27.02 33.80 10.76
N LEU A 6 -25.91 33.91 11.49
CA LEU A 6 -25.39 32.82 12.30
C LEU A 6 -26.36 32.45 13.45
N ASP A 7 -26.89 33.45 14.16
CA ASP A 7 -27.89 33.22 15.22
C ASP A 7 -29.17 32.60 14.66
N LEU A 8 -29.63 33.09 13.50
CA LEU A 8 -30.81 32.55 12.82
C LEU A 8 -30.60 31.10 12.35
N ALA A 9 -29.41 30.78 11.83
CA ALA A 9 -29.05 29.42 11.42
C ALA A 9 -29.00 28.45 12.62
N ILE A 10 -28.39 28.86 13.73
CA ILE A 10 -28.31 28.05 14.96
C ILE A 10 -29.72 27.78 15.52
N ARG A 11 -30.60 28.79 15.52
CA ARG A 11 -32.01 28.62 15.90
C ARG A 11 -32.75 27.66 14.98
N SER A 12 -32.52 27.76 13.67
CA SER A 12 -33.09 26.85 12.67
C SER A 12 -32.67 25.39 12.90
N LEU A 13 -31.36 25.14 13.13
CA LEU A 13 -30.85 23.81 13.44
C LEU A 13 -31.46 23.22 14.73
N ARG A 14 -31.65 24.03 15.77
CA ARG A 14 -32.24 23.56 17.04
C ARG A 14 -33.73 23.25 16.96
N ARG A 15 -34.46 23.75 15.95
CA ARG A 15 -35.90 23.47 15.79
C ARG A 15 -36.15 22.02 15.39
N ASN A 16 -35.30 21.47 14.51
CA ASN A 16 -35.43 20.11 13.97
C ASN A 16 -34.22 19.24 14.34
N LYS A 17 -33.95 19.10 15.64
CA LYS A 17 -32.73 18.45 16.18
C LYS A 17 -32.45 17.06 15.60
N LEU A 18 -33.50 16.25 15.43
CA LEU A 18 -33.37 14.86 14.95
C LEU A 18 -32.83 14.79 13.52
N LEU A 19 -33.40 15.58 12.60
CA LEU A 19 -32.95 15.66 11.21
C LEU A 19 -31.55 16.28 11.10
N THR A 20 -31.28 17.31 11.89
CA THR A 20 -29.96 17.95 11.91
C THR A 20 -28.87 16.99 12.40
N VAL A 21 -29.12 16.24 13.47
CA VAL A 21 -28.17 15.23 13.96
C VAL A 21 -27.95 14.15 12.89
N LEU A 22 -29.01 13.67 12.24
CA LEU A 22 -28.89 12.69 11.17
C LEU A 22 -28.02 13.19 10.00
N MET A 23 -28.23 14.43 9.54
CA MET A 23 -27.41 15.04 8.49
C MET A 23 -25.93 15.14 8.89
N VAL A 24 -25.65 15.61 10.11
CA VAL A 24 -24.27 15.72 10.61
C VAL A 24 -23.61 14.34 10.70
N LEU A 25 -24.33 13.34 11.18
CA LEU A 25 -23.82 11.97 11.28
C LEU A 25 -23.49 11.39 9.91
N ALA A 26 -24.39 11.54 8.93
CA ALA A 26 -24.18 11.05 7.57
C ALA A 26 -22.92 11.67 6.94
N ILE A 27 -22.74 12.99 7.09
CA ILE A 27 -21.57 13.71 6.60
C ILE A 27 -20.30 13.24 7.33
N ALA A 28 -20.34 13.12 8.66
CA ALA A 28 -19.20 12.70 9.47
C ALA A 28 -18.72 11.28 9.09
N ILE A 29 -19.66 10.35 8.90
CA ILE A 29 -19.35 8.98 8.46
C ILE A 29 -18.73 8.99 7.06
N GLY A 30 -19.28 9.74 6.12
CA GLY A 30 -18.75 9.80 4.75
C GLY A 30 -17.32 10.36 4.68
N ILE A 31 -17.05 11.42 5.44
CA ILE A 31 -15.71 12.02 5.53
C ILE A 31 -14.74 11.04 6.21
N GLY A 32 -15.15 10.41 7.32
CA GLY A 32 -14.33 9.46 8.06
C GLY A 32 -13.95 8.23 7.25
N ALA A 33 -14.92 7.63 6.54
CA ALA A 33 -14.69 6.49 5.66
C ALA A 33 -13.73 6.84 4.50
N SER A 34 -13.89 8.02 3.90
CA SER A 34 -13.01 8.47 2.81
C SER A 34 -11.58 8.74 3.29
N MET A 35 -11.41 9.44 4.41
CA MET A 35 -10.09 9.76 4.96
C MET A 35 -9.32 8.50 5.42
N THR A 36 -10.02 7.54 6.04
CA THR A 36 -9.43 6.27 6.47
C THR A 36 -8.97 5.45 5.27
N THR A 37 -9.81 5.34 4.23
CA THR A 37 -9.45 4.63 2.98
C THR A 37 -8.23 5.26 2.32
N LEU A 38 -8.20 6.60 2.20
CA LEU A 38 -7.05 7.31 1.65
C LEU A 38 -5.78 7.08 2.47
N THR A 39 -5.88 7.10 3.79
CA THR A 39 -4.73 6.87 4.69
C THR A 39 -4.20 5.46 4.54
N VAL A 40 -5.08 4.45 4.54
CA VAL A 40 -4.70 3.05 4.33
C VAL A 40 -4.03 2.89 2.97
N MET A 41 -4.62 3.46 1.91
CA MET A 41 -4.03 3.42 0.58
C MET A 41 -2.65 4.08 0.55
N HIS A 42 -2.46 5.23 1.21
CA HIS A 42 -1.15 5.89 1.28
C HIS A 42 -0.11 5.05 2.05
N LEU A 43 -0.52 4.40 3.13
CA LEU A 43 0.37 3.54 3.91
C LEU A 43 0.78 2.28 3.13
N LEU A 44 -0.15 1.64 2.42
CA LEU A 44 0.12 0.44 1.64
C LEU A 44 0.81 0.73 0.30
N SER A 45 0.57 1.92 -0.28
CA SER A 45 1.23 2.36 -1.52
C SER A 45 2.66 2.85 -1.29
N GLY A 46 3.06 3.03 -0.04
CA GLY A 46 4.46 3.27 0.32
C GLY A 46 5.31 2.02 0.11
N ASP A 47 6.61 2.16 0.36
CA ASP A 47 7.52 1.02 0.39
C ASP A 47 7.02 -0.02 1.41
N PRO A 48 6.65 -1.26 1.00
CA PRO A 48 6.08 -2.27 1.90
C PRO A 48 7.06 -2.74 2.99
N LEU A 49 8.36 -2.46 2.83
CA LEU A 49 9.43 -2.84 3.74
C LEU A 49 10.31 -1.61 4.04
N PRO A 50 9.78 -0.58 4.74
CA PRO A 50 10.49 0.67 4.96
C PRO A 50 11.81 0.42 5.70
N GLY A 51 12.92 0.81 5.08
CA GLY A 51 14.28 0.58 5.58
C GLY A 51 14.92 -0.77 5.22
N LYS A 52 14.15 -1.75 4.75
CA LYS A 52 14.67 -3.05 4.28
C LYS A 52 14.70 -3.16 2.76
N SER A 53 13.77 -2.56 2.02
CA SER A 53 13.68 -2.71 0.56
C SER A 53 14.92 -2.24 -0.19
N ALA A 54 15.61 -1.22 0.30
CA ALA A 54 16.88 -0.76 -0.26
C ALA A 54 18.03 -1.80 -0.14
N HIS A 55 17.85 -2.84 0.67
CA HIS A 55 18.85 -3.87 0.96
C HIS A 55 18.36 -5.28 0.54
N ILE A 56 17.30 -5.36 -0.27
CA ILE A 56 16.85 -6.62 -0.86
C ILE A 56 17.60 -6.80 -2.18
N TYR A 57 18.41 -7.85 -2.25
CA TYR A 57 19.15 -8.22 -3.44
C TYR A 57 18.52 -9.46 -4.05
N TYR A 58 18.14 -9.37 -5.32
CA TYR A 58 17.66 -10.50 -6.11
C TYR A 58 18.77 -10.94 -7.08
N PRO A 59 19.37 -12.12 -6.91
CA PRO A 59 20.36 -12.62 -7.86
C PRO A 59 19.67 -13.06 -9.15
N GLN A 60 20.12 -12.52 -10.28
CA GLN A 60 19.71 -12.96 -11.62
C GLN A 60 20.79 -13.86 -12.19
N VAL A 61 20.43 -15.10 -12.53
CA VAL A 61 21.32 -16.07 -13.19
C VAL A 61 20.67 -16.49 -14.49
N ASP A 62 21.32 -16.18 -15.61
CA ASP A 62 20.90 -16.66 -16.91
C ASP A 62 21.45 -18.07 -17.13
N ALA A 63 20.55 -19.05 -17.16
CA ALA A 63 20.88 -20.45 -17.42
C ALA A 63 20.74 -20.81 -18.92
N SER A 64 20.45 -19.84 -19.78
CA SER A 64 20.18 -20.09 -21.19
C SER A 64 21.47 -20.34 -21.98
N PRO A 65 21.46 -21.27 -22.95
CA PRO A 65 22.56 -21.39 -23.91
C PRO A 65 22.80 -20.05 -24.62
N ALA A 66 24.06 -19.75 -24.94
CA ALA A 66 24.55 -18.44 -25.44
C ALA A 66 23.80 -17.81 -26.64
N ASP A 67 22.90 -18.56 -27.30
CA ASP A 67 22.13 -18.13 -28.48
C ASP A 67 20.70 -17.63 -28.16
N TRP A 68 20.28 -17.64 -26.90
CA TRP A 68 18.95 -17.17 -26.50
C TRP A 68 18.90 -15.64 -26.42
N HIS A 69 18.24 -15.02 -27.40
CA HIS A 69 18.12 -13.57 -27.55
C HIS A 69 17.09 -12.93 -26.60
N ASN A 70 17.16 -13.18 -25.29
CA ASN A 70 16.39 -12.37 -24.35
C ASN A 70 17.30 -11.29 -23.75
N ARG A 71 16.92 -10.02 -23.93
CA ARG A 71 17.74 -8.87 -23.47
C ARG A 71 17.76 -8.74 -21.94
N TYR A 72 16.90 -9.48 -21.25
CA TYR A 72 16.76 -9.46 -19.79
C TYR A 72 16.76 -10.90 -19.26
N PRO A 73 17.52 -11.18 -18.19
CA PRO A 73 17.42 -12.44 -17.48
C PRO A 73 15.98 -12.67 -17.00
N PRO A 74 15.52 -13.92 -16.90
CA PRO A 74 14.20 -14.20 -16.35
C PRO A 74 14.10 -13.72 -14.90
N ASP A 75 12.92 -13.22 -14.51
CA ASP A 75 12.61 -12.77 -13.15
C ASP A 75 12.60 -13.93 -12.13
N MET A 76 12.68 -15.17 -12.60
CA MET A 76 12.78 -16.39 -11.80
C MET A 76 13.98 -17.21 -12.27
N MET A 77 14.79 -17.68 -11.31
CA MET A 77 15.89 -18.61 -11.58
C MET A 77 15.39 -20.03 -11.80
N ASP A 78 16.12 -20.81 -12.59
CA ASP A 78 15.90 -22.25 -12.72
C ASP A 78 16.15 -22.97 -11.38
N TYR A 79 15.46 -24.10 -11.19
CA TYR A 79 15.49 -24.88 -9.95
C TYR A 79 16.91 -25.26 -9.53
N ARG A 80 17.75 -25.65 -10.50
CA ARG A 80 19.14 -26.05 -10.23
C ARG A 80 19.96 -24.87 -9.70
N SER A 81 19.94 -23.74 -10.41
CA SER A 81 20.65 -22.53 -10.00
C SER A 81 20.17 -22.03 -8.63
N ALA A 82 18.86 -22.07 -8.39
CA ALA A 82 18.27 -21.66 -7.12
C ALA A 82 18.72 -22.57 -5.95
N MET A 83 18.73 -23.89 -6.17
CA MET A 83 19.16 -24.86 -5.16
C MET A 83 20.68 -24.82 -4.93
N ASP A 84 21.48 -24.59 -5.97
CA ASP A 84 22.93 -24.41 -5.85
C ASP A 84 23.25 -23.18 -5.00
N LEU A 85 22.61 -22.04 -5.26
CA LEU A 85 22.77 -20.82 -4.45
C LEU A 85 22.29 -21.02 -3.01
N TRP A 86 21.15 -21.70 -2.82
CA TRP A 86 20.64 -22.04 -1.49
C TRP A 86 21.63 -22.91 -0.70
N SER A 87 22.21 -23.92 -1.34
CA SER A 87 23.19 -24.80 -0.72
C SER A 87 24.51 -24.09 -0.39
N ALA A 88 24.90 -23.10 -1.19
CA ALA A 88 26.14 -22.35 -1.00
C ALA A 88 26.14 -21.47 0.27
N HIS A 89 24.96 -21.10 0.80
CA HIS A 89 24.79 -20.39 2.08
C HIS A 89 25.70 -19.16 2.25
N ARG A 90 25.92 -18.39 1.17
CA ARG A 90 26.85 -17.25 1.16
C ARG A 90 26.26 -15.95 1.70
N ALA A 91 24.94 -15.80 1.73
CA ALA A 91 24.26 -14.61 2.22
C ALA A 91 23.90 -14.74 3.71
N ASP A 92 24.04 -13.65 4.47
CA ASP A 92 23.72 -13.63 5.92
C ASP A 92 22.28 -14.03 6.22
N ARG A 93 21.35 -13.64 5.32
CA ARG A 93 19.97 -14.09 5.33
C ARG A 93 19.53 -14.36 3.89
N GLN A 94 19.23 -15.63 3.61
CA GLN A 94 18.70 -16.08 2.33
C GLN A 94 17.30 -16.67 2.54
N ALA A 95 16.43 -16.44 1.56
CA ALA A 95 15.09 -17.04 1.51
C ALA A 95 14.84 -17.50 0.06
N LEU A 96 14.33 -18.71 -0.08
CA LEU A 96 13.84 -19.22 -1.35
C LEU A 96 12.32 -19.04 -1.39
N ILE A 97 11.81 -18.37 -2.41
CA ILE A 97 10.37 -18.22 -2.65
C ILE A 97 10.06 -18.94 -3.95
N VAL A 98 9.06 -19.81 -3.91
CA VAL A 98 8.56 -20.57 -5.06
C VAL A 98 7.09 -20.22 -5.20
N ASP A 99 6.68 -19.86 -6.41
CA ASP A 99 5.28 -19.61 -6.80
C ASP A 99 4.75 -20.81 -7.61
#